data_AF-I3UAI2-F1
#
_entry.id   AF-I3UAI2-F1
#
_cell.length_a   1.000
_cell.length_b   1.000
_cell.length_c   1.000
_cell.angle_alpha   90.00
_cell.angle_beta   90.00
_cell.angle_gamma   90.00
#
_symmetry.space_group_name_H-M   'P 1'
#
loop_
_entity.id
_entity.type
_entity.pdbx_description
1 polymer ?
#
loop_
_entity_poly.entity_id
_entity_poly.type
_entity_poly.pdbx_seq_one_letter_code
_entity_poly.pdbx_strand_id
1 'polypeptide(L)'
;MTAQATGHDVREQPGAGAAGGLGFAALAYLQAVFKPGVEVVAEYAGLDEHIQKADLVITGEGRLDAQTLRGKTIAGIAALTQKHQVPLIALAGSLHEDFAKVYDGGITAAFSLPGGPMSLKETMQQTRQLLMQRSRDIVAVFLAGRQAR
;
A
#
# COMPACT_ATOMS: atom_id res chain seq x y z
N MET A 1 -15.59 2.33 -35.67
CA MET A 1 -15.16 3.75 -35.77
C MET A 1 -13.77 3.94 -35.16
N THR A 2 -13.56 3.83 -33.85
CA THR A 2 -12.21 4.06 -33.26
C THR A 2 -11.14 3.11 -33.82
N ALA A 3 -11.36 1.79 -33.82
CA ALA A 3 -10.37 0.84 -34.36
C ALA A 3 -10.05 1.05 -35.86
N GLN A 4 -11.02 1.55 -36.64
CA GLN A 4 -10.79 1.93 -38.04
C GLN A 4 -9.98 3.22 -38.16
N ALA A 5 -10.14 4.17 -37.22
CA ALA A 5 -9.44 5.44 -37.21
C ALA A 5 -8.00 5.33 -36.65
N THR A 6 -7.77 4.44 -35.68
CA THR A 6 -6.48 4.27 -35.01
C THR A 6 -5.67 3.13 -35.58
N GLY A 7 -6.29 2.17 -36.28
CA GLY A 7 -5.61 1.01 -36.86
C GLY A 7 -5.45 -0.18 -35.90
N HIS A 8 -5.98 -0.08 -34.67
CA HIS A 8 -5.89 -1.15 -33.66
C HIS A 8 -7.14 -1.20 -32.79
N ASP A 9 -7.52 -2.42 -32.39
CA ASP A 9 -8.68 -2.66 -31.53
C ASP A 9 -8.25 -2.99 -30.10
N VAL A 10 -8.61 -2.11 -29.16
CA VAL A 10 -8.26 -2.22 -27.74
C VAL A 10 -9.49 -2.37 -26.84
N ARG A 11 -10.64 -2.73 -27.41
CA ARG A 11 -11.92 -2.82 -26.66
C ARG A 11 -11.86 -3.76 -25.46
N GLU A 12 -11.21 -4.90 -25.65
CA GLU A 12 -11.10 -5.97 -24.63
C GLU A 12 -9.80 -5.88 -23.80
N GLN A 13 -8.99 -4.83 -23.98
CA GLN A 13 -7.77 -4.69 -23.18
C GLN A 13 -8.12 -4.38 -21.71
N PRO A 14 -7.44 -5.01 -20.74
CA PRO A 14 -7.56 -4.66 -19.33
C PRO A 14 -7.34 -3.15 -19.12
N GLY A 15 -8.27 -2.51 -18.41
CA GLY A 15 -8.25 -1.06 -18.19
C GLY A 15 -9.04 -0.23 -19.22
N ALA A 16 -9.49 -0.79 -20.34
CA ALA A 16 -10.30 -0.06 -21.33
C ALA A 16 -11.60 0.54 -20.74
N GLY A 17 -12.24 -0.17 -19.80
CA GLY A 17 -13.43 0.33 -19.09
C GLY A 17 -13.16 1.34 -17.97
N ALA A 18 -11.89 1.64 -17.65
CA ALA A 18 -11.54 2.52 -16.54
C ALA A 18 -12.15 3.93 -16.72
N ALA A 19 -12.67 4.47 -15.62
CA ALA A 19 -13.32 5.78 -15.55
C ALA A 19 -14.37 6.00 -16.67
N GLY A 20 -15.18 4.97 -16.96
CA GLY A 20 -16.29 5.07 -17.91
C GLY A 20 -15.87 5.12 -19.38
N GLY A 21 -14.73 4.51 -19.73
CA GLY A 21 -14.22 4.46 -21.11
C GLY A 21 -13.10 5.47 -21.42
N LEU A 22 -12.71 6.29 -20.45
CA LEU A 22 -11.50 7.11 -20.56
C LEU A 22 -10.25 6.25 -20.76
N GLY A 23 -10.22 5.07 -20.13
CA GLY A 23 -9.13 4.12 -20.33
C GLY A 23 -9.01 3.64 -21.77
N PHE A 24 -10.13 3.35 -22.42
CA PHE A 24 -10.17 3.01 -23.85
C PHE A 24 -9.63 4.15 -24.73
N ALA A 25 -10.01 5.39 -24.43
CA ALA A 25 -9.49 6.55 -25.16
C ALA A 25 -7.97 6.71 -24.99
N ALA A 26 -7.45 6.54 -23.77
CA ALA A 26 -6.02 6.61 -23.48
C ALA A 26 -5.24 5.50 -24.22
N LEU A 27 -5.74 4.26 -24.23
CA LEU A 27 -5.16 3.16 -24.99
C LEU A 27 -5.18 3.44 -26.50
N ALA A 28 -6.35 3.82 -27.03
CA ALA A 28 -6.57 3.92 -28.47
C ALA A 28 -5.87 5.14 -29.11
N TYR A 29 -5.84 6.27 -28.42
CA TYR A 29 -5.38 7.54 -28.99
C TYR A 29 -4.04 8.05 -28.44
N LEU A 30 -3.68 7.68 -27.21
CA LEU A 30 -2.43 8.13 -26.58
C LEU A 30 -1.37 7.04 -26.52
N GLN A 31 -1.71 5.81 -26.96
CA GLN A 31 -0.85 4.63 -26.82
C GLN A 31 -0.38 4.44 -25.36
N ALA A 32 -1.25 4.80 -24.41
CA ALA A 32 -0.93 4.71 -22.99
C ALA A 32 -0.74 3.24 -22.57
N VAL A 33 0.00 3.05 -21.46
CA VAL A 33 0.15 1.73 -20.83
C VAL A 33 -0.44 1.81 -19.43
N PHE A 34 -1.30 0.86 -19.08
CA PHE A 34 -1.82 0.75 -17.72
C PHE A 34 -0.77 0.13 -16.80
N LYS A 35 -0.43 0.88 -15.75
CA LYS A 35 0.40 0.41 -14.64
C LYS A 35 -0.43 0.41 -13.35
N PRO A 36 -0.17 -0.49 -12.40
CA PRO A 36 -0.73 -0.39 -11.05
C PRO A 36 -0.45 0.98 -10.43
N GLY A 37 -1.48 1.63 -9.87
CA GLY A 37 -1.34 3.00 -9.36
C GLY A 37 -0.29 3.14 -8.24
N VAL A 38 -0.11 2.11 -7.43
CA VAL A 38 0.94 2.07 -6.40
C VAL A 38 2.34 2.14 -7.01
N GLU A 39 2.60 1.45 -8.12
CA GLU A 39 3.90 1.48 -8.79
C GLU A 39 4.17 2.87 -9.36
N VAL A 40 3.15 3.48 -9.97
CA VAL A 40 3.25 4.84 -10.50
C VAL A 40 3.58 5.84 -9.38
N VAL A 41 2.86 5.79 -8.26
CA VAL A 41 3.13 6.68 -7.11
C VAL A 41 4.50 6.40 -6.49
N ALA A 42 4.89 5.13 -6.35
CA ALA A 42 6.20 4.75 -5.81
C ALA A 42 7.36 5.23 -6.69
N GLU A 43 7.21 5.12 -8.02
CA GLU A 43 8.16 5.61 -9.02
C GLU A 43 8.29 7.15 -8.92
N TYR A 44 7.16 7.87 -8.95
CA TYR A 44 7.17 9.33 -8.82
C TYR A 44 7.70 9.84 -7.47
N ALA A 45 7.46 9.10 -6.39
CA ALA A 45 7.93 9.45 -5.06
C ALA A 45 9.39 9.04 -4.79
N GLY A 46 10.06 8.36 -5.74
CA GLY A 46 11.41 7.83 -5.53
C GLY A 46 11.48 6.80 -4.41
N LEU A 47 10.39 6.07 -4.17
CA LEU A 47 10.22 5.26 -2.96
C LEU A 47 11.26 4.14 -2.86
N ASP A 48 11.67 3.54 -3.97
CA ASP A 48 12.70 2.49 -4.02
C ASP A 48 14.03 2.97 -3.42
N GLU A 49 14.47 4.18 -3.77
CA GLU A 49 15.72 4.78 -3.27
C GLU A 49 15.65 5.16 -1.79
N HIS A 50 14.48 5.61 -1.34
CA HIS A 50 14.24 5.91 0.07
C HIS A 50 14.25 4.63 0.91
N ILE A 51 13.59 3.58 0.44
CA ILE A 51 13.55 2.28 1.13
C ILE A 51 14.94 1.66 1.20
N GLN A 52 15.73 1.71 0.12
CA GLN A 52 17.09 1.16 0.10
C GLN A 52 17.98 1.71 1.23
N LYS A 53 17.76 2.96 1.66
CA LYS A 53 18.54 3.64 2.71
C LYS A 53 17.87 3.55 4.09
N ALA A 54 16.69 2.96 4.19
CA ALA A 54 15.90 2.92 5.42
C ALA A 54 16.27 1.71 6.28
N ASP A 55 16.31 1.91 7.60
CA ASP A 55 16.40 0.80 8.56
C ASP A 55 15.05 0.14 8.86
N LEU A 56 13.96 0.87 8.60
CA LEU A 56 12.58 0.46 8.90
C LEU A 56 11.62 1.26 8.01
N VAL A 57 10.60 0.58 7.48
CA VAL A 57 9.47 1.23 6.81
C VAL A 57 8.20 1.04 7.64
N ILE A 58 7.47 2.14 7.85
CA ILE A 58 6.13 2.13 8.45
C ILE A 58 5.13 2.60 7.39
N THR A 59 4.08 1.82 7.19
CA THR A 59 2.97 2.15 6.29
C THR A 59 1.64 2.10 7.04
N GLY A 60 0.54 2.50 6.40
CA GLY A 60 -0.77 2.35 7.00
C GLY A 60 -1.94 2.41 6.03
N GLU A 61 -3.07 1.87 6.50
CA GLU A 61 -4.37 1.92 5.81
C GLU A 61 -5.54 1.92 6.80
N GLY A 62 -6.76 2.14 6.33
CA GLY A 62 -7.94 2.15 7.20
C GLY A 62 -8.25 0.79 7.82
N ARG A 63 -8.14 -0.29 7.02
CA ARG A 63 -8.43 -1.66 7.44
C ARG A 63 -7.49 -2.63 6.73
N LEU A 64 -6.83 -3.49 7.50
CA LEU A 64 -5.95 -4.53 7.00
C LEU A 64 -6.69 -5.87 6.98
N ASP A 65 -6.72 -6.50 5.80
CA ASP A 65 -7.34 -7.80 5.55
C ASP A 65 -6.51 -8.60 4.54
N ALA A 66 -6.87 -9.86 4.29
CA ALA A 66 -6.14 -10.70 3.33
C ALA A 66 -6.14 -10.16 1.89
N GLN A 67 -7.04 -9.24 1.54
CA GLN A 67 -7.10 -8.61 0.22
C GLN A 67 -6.16 -7.41 0.09
N THR A 68 -5.62 -6.89 1.18
CA THR A 68 -4.64 -5.79 1.14
C THR A 68 -3.45 -6.10 0.24
N LEU A 69 -3.00 -7.36 0.23
CA LEU A 69 -1.89 -7.79 -0.63
C LEU A 69 -2.28 -7.97 -2.11
N ARG A 70 -3.57 -7.96 -2.46
CA ARG A 70 -4.06 -8.26 -3.82
C ARG A 70 -4.11 -7.02 -4.73
N GLY A 71 -3.09 -6.17 -4.67
CA GLY A 71 -2.92 -5.04 -5.59
C GLY A 71 -3.24 -3.66 -5.01
N LYS A 72 -3.30 -3.51 -3.68
CA LYS A 72 -3.38 -2.19 -3.03
C LYS A 72 -1.98 -1.58 -2.81
N THR A 73 -1.96 -0.35 -2.29
CA THR A 73 -0.77 0.42 -1.91
C THR A 73 0.25 -0.36 -1.08
N ILE A 74 -0.20 -1.17 -0.12
CA ILE A 74 0.71 -1.90 0.78
C ILE A 74 1.45 -3.03 0.04
N ALA A 75 0.84 -3.66 -0.97
CA ALA A 75 1.49 -4.74 -1.71
C ALA A 75 2.74 -4.25 -2.47
N GLY A 76 2.65 -3.08 -3.11
CA GLY A 76 3.80 -2.47 -3.79
C GLY A 76 4.92 -2.08 -2.82
N ILE A 77 4.56 -1.53 -1.66
CA ILE A 77 5.53 -1.22 -0.59
C ILE A 77 6.21 -2.50 -0.10
N ALA A 78 5.43 -3.55 0.16
CA ALA A 78 5.95 -4.83 0.65
C ALA A 78 6.95 -5.47 -0.32
N ALA A 79 6.66 -5.45 -1.62
CA ALA A 79 7.58 -5.94 -2.64
C ALA A 79 8.90 -5.14 -2.65
N LEU A 80 8.84 -3.80 -2.55
CA LEU A 80 10.02 -2.94 -2.48
C LEU A 80 10.83 -3.18 -1.19
N THR A 81 10.17 -3.33 -0.04
CA THR A 81 10.86 -3.60 1.23
C THR A 81 11.52 -4.97 1.24
N GLN A 82 10.86 -6.00 0.68
CA GLN A 82 11.45 -7.34 0.53
C GLN A 82 12.68 -7.32 -0.37
N LYS A 83 12.62 -6.60 -1.50
CA LYS A 83 13.74 -6.43 -2.43
C LYS A 83 15.01 -5.91 -1.72
N HIS A 84 14.85 -4.96 -0.79
CA HIS A 84 15.95 -4.36 -0.04
C HIS A 84 16.17 -4.98 1.35
N GLN A 85 15.41 -6.02 1.70
CA GLN A 85 15.48 -6.69 3.01
C GLN A 85 15.26 -5.74 4.20
N VAL A 86 14.41 -4.73 4.03
CA VAL A 86 14.06 -3.76 5.07
C VAL A 86 12.77 -4.20 5.76
N PRO A 87 12.70 -4.20 7.11
CA PRO A 87 11.47 -4.56 7.80
C PRO A 87 10.34 -3.57 7.50
N LEU A 88 9.12 -4.11 7.33
CA LEU A 88 7.91 -3.36 7.03
C LEU A 88 6.88 -3.54 8.14
N ILE A 89 6.45 -2.44 8.75
CA ILE A 89 5.40 -2.44 9.76
C ILE A 89 4.16 -1.72 9.23
N ALA A 90 3.00 -2.37 9.35
CA ALA A 90 1.71 -1.80 8.96
C ALA A 90 0.93 -1.29 10.19
N LEU A 91 0.47 -0.05 10.12
CA LEU A 91 -0.47 0.55 11.08
C LEU A 91 -1.85 0.65 10.45
N ALA A 92 -2.83 -0.06 11.01
CA ALA A 92 -4.18 -0.11 10.46
C ALA A 92 -5.20 0.48 11.44
N GLY A 93 -6.22 1.17 10.94
CA GLY A 93 -7.36 1.59 11.77
C GLY A 93 -8.07 0.39 12.41
N SER A 94 -8.09 -0.76 11.73
CA SER A 94 -8.57 -2.03 12.24
C SER A 94 -7.88 -3.20 11.54
N LEU A 95 -7.79 -4.33 12.23
CA LEU A 95 -7.32 -5.62 11.69
C LEU A 95 -8.52 -6.56 11.54
N HIS A 96 -8.70 -7.14 10.36
CA HIS A 96 -9.73 -8.16 10.15
C HIS A 96 -9.30 -9.53 10.69
N GLU A 97 -10.21 -10.49 10.84
CA GLU A 97 -9.90 -11.84 11.35
C GLU A 97 -8.84 -12.59 10.53
N ASP A 98 -8.76 -12.33 9.21
CA ASP A 98 -7.86 -13.00 8.29
C ASP A 98 -6.57 -12.20 7.98
N PHE A 99 -6.32 -11.11 8.71
CA PHE A 99 -5.21 -10.21 8.45
C PHE A 99 -3.84 -10.90 8.53
N ALA A 100 -3.69 -11.99 9.29
CA ALA A 100 -2.41 -12.68 9.47
C ALA A 100 -1.79 -13.15 8.13
N LYS A 101 -2.60 -13.35 7.09
CA LYS A 101 -2.11 -13.68 5.73
C LYS A 101 -1.25 -12.57 5.11
N VAL A 102 -1.27 -11.36 5.66
CA VAL A 102 -0.41 -10.27 5.17
C VAL A 102 1.07 -10.51 5.41
N TYR A 103 1.41 -11.35 6.39
CA TYR A 103 2.80 -11.71 6.70
C TYR A 103 3.44 -12.53 5.57
N ASP A 104 2.65 -13.39 4.90
CA ASP A 104 3.10 -14.15 3.74
C ASP A 104 3.50 -13.23 2.57
N GLY A 105 2.96 -12.01 2.53
CA GLY A 105 3.31 -10.98 1.55
C GLY A 105 4.43 -10.03 1.96
N GLY A 106 5.17 -10.32 3.03
CA GLY A 106 6.37 -9.56 3.41
C GLY A 106 6.17 -8.45 4.42
N ILE A 107 4.98 -8.30 4.99
CA ILE A 107 4.80 -7.44 6.17
C ILE A 107 5.49 -8.13 7.36
N THR A 108 6.34 -7.40 8.08
CA THR A 108 7.06 -7.89 9.26
C THR A 108 6.15 -7.93 10.49
N ALA A 109 5.36 -6.87 10.70
CA ALA A 109 4.40 -6.78 11.79
C ALA A 109 3.22 -5.88 11.43
N ALA A 110 2.05 -6.12 12.01
CA ALA A 110 0.86 -5.30 11.82
C ALA A 110 0.21 -4.95 13.16
N PHE A 111 -0.23 -3.71 13.30
CA PHE A 111 -0.85 -3.19 14.52
C PHE A 111 -2.15 -2.45 14.22
N SER A 112 -3.15 -2.66 15.07
CA SER A 112 -4.34 -1.83 15.12
C SER A 112 -4.04 -0.51 15.83
N LEU A 113 -4.62 0.60 15.39
CA LEU A 113 -4.45 1.90 16.03
C LEU A 113 -5.09 1.93 17.44
N PRO A 114 -6.36 1.53 17.63
CA PRO A 114 -6.94 1.43 18.96
C PRO A 114 -6.26 0.35 19.80
N GLY A 115 -5.90 0.68 21.04
CA GLY A 115 -5.37 -0.28 22.02
C GLY A 115 -6.43 -1.09 22.77
N GLY A 116 -7.71 -0.91 22.43
CA GLY A 116 -8.85 -1.54 23.09
C GLY A 116 -10.16 -1.19 22.37
N PRO A 117 -11.32 -1.61 22.92
CA PRO A 117 -12.63 -1.32 22.35
C PRO A 117 -12.83 0.19 22.17
N MET A 118 -13.13 0.61 20.94
CA MET A 118 -13.36 2.00 20.57
C MET A 118 -14.29 2.03 19.37
N SER A 119 -15.22 3.00 19.31
CA SER A 119 -16.07 3.16 18.14
C SER A 119 -15.26 3.68 16.93
N LEU A 120 -15.78 3.46 15.73
CA LEU A 120 -15.19 4.02 14.51
C LEU A 120 -15.08 5.55 14.58
N LYS A 121 -16.13 6.21 15.10
CA LYS A 121 -16.17 7.68 15.24
C LYS A 121 -15.06 8.19 16.15
N GLU A 122 -14.90 7.59 17.32
CA GLU A 122 -13.83 7.96 18.26
C GLU A 122 -12.46 7.68 17.65
N THR A 123 -12.28 6.54 16.99
CA THR A 123 -11.03 6.18 16.30
C THR A 123 -10.67 7.24 15.26
N MET A 124 -11.62 7.66 14.43
CA MET A 124 -11.41 8.71 13.42
C MET A 124 -11.08 10.06 14.07
N GLN A 125 -11.76 10.43 15.15
CA GLN A 125 -11.51 11.69 15.87
C GLN A 125 -10.13 11.71 16.54
N GLN A 126 -9.64 10.56 17.01
CA GLN A 126 -8.38 10.42 17.74
C GLN A 126 -7.23 9.88 16.88
N THR A 127 -7.43 9.68 15.57
CA THR A 127 -6.47 9.00 14.67
C THR A 127 -5.05 9.58 14.78
N ARG A 128 -4.92 10.91 14.85
CA ARG A 128 -3.60 11.57 15.00
C ARG A 128 -2.89 11.13 16.28
N GLN A 129 -3.59 11.14 17.41
CA GLN A 129 -3.02 10.76 18.71
C GLN A 129 -2.67 9.28 18.72
N LEU A 130 -3.56 8.42 18.23
CA LEU A 130 -3.35 6.98 18.17
C LEU A 130 -2.16 6.62 17.28
N LEU A 131 -2.02 7.25 16.11
CA LEU A 131 -0.85 7.09 15.24
C LEU A 131 0.44 7.48 15.94
N MET A 132 0.47 8.65 16.59
CA MET A 132 1.67 9.10 17.31
C MET A 132 2.08 8.13 18.42
N GLN A 133 1.11 7.65 19.21
CA GLN A 133 1.36 6.70 20.30
C GLN A 133 1.87 5.36 19.76
N ARG A 134 1.18 4.78 18.77
CA ARG A 134 1.57 3.48 18.19
C ARG A 134 2.93 3.55 17.52
N SER A 135 3.19 4.58 16.70
CA SER A 135 4.48 4.77 16.05
C SER A 135 5.61 4.95 17.08
N ARG A 136 5.39 5.74 18.15
CA ARG A 136 6.38 5.90 19.22
C ARG A 136 6.73 4.55 19.86
N ASP A 137 5.72 3.78 20.26
CA ASP A 137 5.94 2.51 20.97
C ASP A 137 6.69 1.51 20.08
N ILE A 138 6.30 1.41 18.81
CA ILE A 138 6.96 0.54 17.81
C ILE A 138 8.42 0.93 17.60
N VAL A 139 8.69 2.22 17.39
CA VAL A 139 10.06 2.71 17.18
C VAL A 139 10.91 2.51 18.44
N ALA A 140 10.35 2.72 19.63
CA ALA A 140 11.06 2.47 20.89
C ALA A 140 11.49 0.99 21.00
N VAL A 141 10.60 0.05 20.69
CA VAL A 141 10.92 -1.39 20.67
C VAL A 141 11.97 -1.71 19.60
N PHE A 142 11.83 -1.17 18.39
CA PHE A 142 12.78 -1.38 17.30
C PHE A 142 14.20 -0.91 17.67
N LEU A 143 14.32 0.29 18.25
CA LEU A 143 15.60 0.83 18.69
C LEU A 143 16.21 0.02 19.84
N ALA A 144 15.41 -0.40 20.82
CA ALA A 144 15.87 -1.25 21.91
C ALA A 144 16.42 -2.59 21.39
N GLY A 145 15.76 -3.21 20.41
CA GLY A 145 16.23 -4.44 19.77
C GLY A 145 17.53 -4.27 18.99
N ARG A 146 17.80 -3.09 18.43
CA ARG A 146 19.07 -2.79 17.75
C ARG A 146 20.23 -2.55 18.71
N GLN A 147 19.97 -1.99 19.88
CA GLN A 147 21.01 -1.72 20.90
C GLN A 147 21.45 -2.98 21.64
N ALA A 148 20.61 -4.01 21.67
CA ALA A 148 20.91 -5.29 22.30
C ALA A 148 21.84 -6.19 21.47
N ARG A 149 22.37 -5.69 20.34
CA ARG A 149 23.17 -6.43 19.36
C ARG A 149 24.53 -5.78 19.21
#